data_AF-A0A419F9D2-F1
#
_entry.id   AF-A0A419F9D2-F1
#
_cell.length_a   1.000
_cell.length_b   1.000
_cell.length_c   1.000
_cell.angle_alpha   90.00
_cell.angle_beta   90.00
_cell.angle_gamma   90.00
#
_symmetry.space_group_name_H-M   'P 1'
#
loop_
_entity.id
_entity.type
_entity.pdbx_description
1 polymer ?
#
loop_
_entity_poly.entity_id
_entity_poly.type
_entity_poly.pdbx_seq_one_letter_code
_entity_poly.pdbx_strand_id
1 'polypeptide(L)'
;MSAANRNIYKRRHSAASEPRTSGKYPRSVFREQPNHKKSENGTADERRLELDRITESIIGCAYKVSNTLGAGFVEKVYENALAIELRKAGFRTEQQHPIRVRYDGAIVGEFTADLLVEGMIIVELKAVKAFDEVHSAQCMNYLRATGLPVCLLINFGKPKAEVKRIVQGF
;
A
#
# COMPACT_ATOMS: atom_id res chain seq x y z
N MET A 1 -37.48 -14.60 -30.60
CA MET A 1 -37.13 -13.98 -31.90
C MET A 1 -36.83 -12.51 -31.60
N SER A 2 -35.59 -12.06 -31.78
CA SER A 2 -35.08 -11.32 -32.96
C SER A 2 -35.60 -9.86 -33.01
N ALA A 3 -34.81 -8.78 -33.14
CA ALA A 3 -33.35 -8.62 -33.11
C ALA A 3 -32.99 -7.17 -32.70
N ALA A 4 -31.72 -6.88 -32.46
CA ALA A 4 -31.25 -5.61 -31.89
C ALA A 4 -30.68 -4.62 -32.92
N ASN A 5 -30.55 -3.37 -32.46
CA ASN A 5 -29.47 -2.42 -32.73
C ASN A 5 -29.41 -1.68 -34.09
N ARG A 6 -29.39 -0.34 -34.05
CA ARG A 6 -28.86 0.53 -35.12
C ARG A 6 -28.08 1.73 -34.56
N ASN A 7 -26.75 1.61 -34.62
CA ASN A 7 -25.75 2.63 -34.89
C ASN A 7 -26.14 4.12 -34.82
N ILE A 8 -25.44 4.86 -33.94
CA ILE A 8 -25.05 6.26 -34.21
C ILE A 8 -23.56 6.45 -33.88
N TYR A 9 -22.69 6.37 -34.89
CA TYR A 9 -21.32 6.89 -34.86
C TYR A 9 -20.99 7.49 -36.23
N LYS A 10 -20.71 8.79 -36.29
CA LYS A 10 -20.09 9.47 -37.45
C LYS A 10 -18.96 10.39 -36.99
N ARG A 11 -17.87 10.39 -37.76
CA ARG A 11 -16.55 11.01 -37.47
C ARG A 11 -16.45 12.49 -37.87
N ARG A 12 -15.43 13.16 -37.30
CA ARG A 12 -14.43 14.11 -37.89
C ARG A 12 -13.36 14.34 -36.78
N HIS A 13 -12.06 14.03 -36.87
CA HIS A 13 -10.95 14.52 -37.74
C HIS A 13 -10.90 16.06 -37.79
N SER A 14 -9.82 16.79 -37.45
CA SER A 14 -8.42 16.48 -37.05
C SER A 14 -7.96 17.49 -35.94
N ALA A 15 -6.73 17.61 -35.40
CA ALA A 15 -5.38 17.06 -35.65
C ALA A 15 -4.60 16.85 -34.31
N ALA A 16 -3.26 16.86 -34.28
CA ALA A 16 -2.46 16.51 -33.07
C ALA A 16 -1.03 17.12 -32.95
N SER A 17 -0.59 17.35 -31.70
CA SER A 17 0.81 17.31 -31.17
C SER A 17 0.81 17.63 -29.64
N GLU A 18 0.77 16.65 -28.72
CA GLU A 18 1.90 15.94 -28.04
C GLU A 18 2.67 16.71 -26.92
N PRO A 19 3.22 16.08 -25.85
CA PRO A 19 2.73 14.93 -25.05
C PRO A 19 3.02 15.04 -23.50
N ARG A 20 2.75 13.96 -22.73
CA ARG A 20 3.11 13.66 -21.30
C ARG A 20 2.17 14.30 -20.22
N THR A 21 1.82 13.67 -19.09
CA THR A 21 2.34 12.47 -18.37
C THR A 21 1.24 11.48 -17.94
N SER A 22 1.63 10.23 -17.64
CA SER A 22 0.75 9.10 -17.27
C SER A 22 0.30 9.10 -15.80
N GLY A 23 -0.52 10.08 -15.40
CA GLY A 23 -1.20 10.10 -14.08
C GLY A 23 -2.66 9.66 -14.17
N LYS A 24 -2.96 8.34 -14.13
CA LYS A 24 -4.31 7.79 -14.41
C LYS A 24 -5.42 8.10 -13.40
N TYR A 25 -5.16 8.82 -12.30
CA TYR A 25 -6.19 9.16 -11.30
C TYR A 25 -6.05 10.61 -10.80
N PRO A 26 -7.12 11.43 -10.85
CA PRO A 26 -7.09 12.80 -10.35
C PRO A 26 -7.04 12.84 -8.82
N ARG A 27 -6.41 13.89 -8.27
CA ARG A 27 -6.27 14.09 -6.81
C ARG A 27 -7.61 14.17 -6.06
N SER A 28 -8.71 14.51 -6.74
CA SER A 28 -10.05 14.71 -6.16
C SER A 28 -10.73 13.44 -5.60
N VAL A 29 -10.20 12.24 -5.87
CA VAL A 29 -10.76 11.00 -5.34
C VAL A 29 -10.51 10.88 -3.82
N PHE A 30 -9.34 11.30 -3.35
CA PHE A 30 -8.88 11.06 -1.99
C PHE A 30 -9.03 12.31 -1.12
N ARG A 31 -10.14 12.41 -0.38
CA ARG A 31 -10.34 13.42 0.69
C ARG A 31 -10.08 12.76 2.04
N GLU A 32 -9.29 13.43 2.88
CA GLU A 32 -8.78 12.93 4.16
C GLU A 32 -9.88 12.34 5.07
N GLN A 33 -9.56 11.25 5.78
CA GLN A 33 -10.39 10.78 6.90
C GLN A 33 -10.07 11.60 8.16
N PRO A 34 -11.09 12.04 8.94
CA PRO A 34 -10.84 12.88 10.11
C PRO A 34 -10.32 12.07 11.31
N ASN A 35 -9.39 12.70 12.04
CA ASN A 35 -8.87 12.32 13.36
C ASN A 35 -8.10 10.99 13.49
N HIS A 36 -6.79 11.06 13.21
CA HIS A 36 -5.84 10.68 14.27
C HIS A 36 -5.40 11.96 14.99
N LYS A 37 -5.23 11.93 16.32
CA LYS A 37 -4.90 13.13 17.12
C LYS A 37 -3.57 13.72 16.64
N LYS A 38 -3.54 15.02 16.30
CA LYS A 38 -2.28 15.77 16.17
C LYS A 38 -1.63 15.96 17.53
N SER A 39 -0.68 15.09 17.82
CA SER A 39 0.36 15.15 18.84
C SER A 39 1.46 14.23 18.28
N GLU A 40 2.75 14.56 18.23
CA GLU A 40 3.54 15.47 19.06
C GLU A 40 4.54 16.32 18.24
N ASN A 41 5.33 17.15 18.94
CA ASN A 41 6.28 18.10 18.35
C ASN A 41 7.57 17.41 17.85
N GLY A 42 7.70 17.25 16.53
CA GLY A 42 8.95 16.87 15.88
C GLY A 42 9.12 17.59 14.54
N THR A 43 10.36 17.90 14.18
CA THR A 43 10.74 18.42 12.86
C THR A 43 10.48 17.36 11.77
N ALA A 44 10.44 17.80 10.50
CA ALA A 44 10.26 16.89 9.37
C ALA A 44 11.38 15.82 9.30
N ASP A 45 12.60 16.20 9.66
CA ASP A 45 13.76 15.29 9.69
C ASP A 45 13.68 14.28 10.84
N GLU A 46 13.27 14.70 12.05
CA GLU A 46 13.05 13.76 13.17
C GLU A 46 11.96 12.73 12.86
N ARG A 47 10.85 13.16 12.24
CA ARG A 47 9.78 12.26 11.81
C ARG A 47 10.25 11.29 10.71
N ARG A 48 11.13 11.75 9.81
CA ARG A 48 11.73 10.89 8.78
C ARG A 48 12.66 9.85 9.40
N LEU A 49 13.54 10.25 10.32
CA LEU A 49 14.43 9.35 11.06
C LEU A 49 13.64 8.33 11.89
N GLU A 50 12.51 8.72 12.48
CA GLU A 50 11.61 7.80 13.16
C GLU A 50 11.04 6.74 12.21
N LEU A 51 10.46 7.17 11.07
CA LEU A 51 9.95 6.25 10.05
C LEU A 51 11.05 5.31 9.52
N ASP A 52 12.27 5.83 9.32
CA ASP A 52 13.41 5.04 8.88
C ASP A 52 13.71 3.92 9.88
N ARG A 53 13.91 4.23 11.17
CA ARG A 53 14.15 3.23 12.24
C ARG A 53 13.05 2.18 12.33
N ILE A 54 11.77 2.57 12.24
CA ILE A 54 10.65 1.62 12.30
C ILE A 54 10.66 0.72 11.06
N THR A 55 10.88 1.26 9.85
CA THR A 55 10.96 0.42 8.65
C THR A 55 12.13 -0.55 8.67
N GLU A 56 13.31 -0.13 9.13
CA GLU A 56 14.47 -1.02 9.30
C GLU A 56 14.17 -2.17 10.28
N SER A 57 13.48 -1.86 11.37
CA SER A 57 13.05 -2.86 12.36
C SER A 57 12.04 -3.86 11.78
N ILE A 58 11.07 -3.38 10.99
CA ILE A 58 10.11 -4.24 10.27
C ILE A 58 10.84 -5.15 9.28
N ILE A 59 11.79 -4.62 8.52
CA ILE A 59 12.59 -5.36 7.54
C ILE A 59 13.44 -6.43 8.24
N GLY A 60 14.04 -6.13 9.39
CA GLY A 60 14.75 -7.10 10.22
C GLY A 60 13.84 -8.26 10.67
N CYS A 61 12.62 -7.94 11.13
CA CYS A 61 11.61 -8.94 11.49
C CYS A 61 11.21 -9.80 10.28
N ALA A 62 11.00 -9.19 9.10
CA ALA A 62 10.67 -9.91 7.87
C ALA A 62 11.80 -10.86 7.43
N TYR A 63 13.07 -10.46 7.51
CA TYR A 63 14.19 -11.36 7.24
C TYR A 63 14.27 -12.51 8.25
N LYS A 64 14.00 -12.27 9.54
CA LYS A 64 13.95 -13.33 10.55
C LYS A 64 12.86 -14.37 10.25
N VAL A 65 11.67 -13.92 9.85
CA VAL A 65 10.58 -14.79 9.38
C VAL A 65 10.99 -15.56 8.13
N SER A 66 11.55 -14.89 7.12
CA SER A 66 12.03 -15.51 5.87
C SER A 66 13.07 -16.61 6.12
N ASN A 67 14.04 -16.35 7.01
CA ASN A 67 15.10 -17.30 7.35
C ASN A 67 14.60 -18.50 8.18
N THR A 68 13.49 -18.33 8.90
CA THR A 68 12.92 -19.36 9.79
C THR A 68 11.92 -20.25 9.08
N LEU A 69 11.04 -19.68 8.24
CA LEU A 69 9.99 -20.41 7.53
C LEU A 69 10.38 -20.82 6.11
N GLY A 70 11.32 -20.10 5.48
CA GLY A 70 11.60 -20.25 4.05
C GLY A 70 10.43 -19.83 3.15
N ALA A 71 10.51 -20.20 1.88
CA ALA A 71 9.49 -19.94 0.87
C ALA A 71 8.56 -21.16 0.69
N GLY A 72 7.28 -20.92 0.38
CA GLY A 72 6.32 -21.95 0.01
C GLY A 72 4.96 -21.90 0.74
N PHE A 73 4.82 -21.03 1.74
CA PHE A 73 3.55 -20.80 2.42
C PHE A 73 2.69 -19.74 1.72
N VAL A 74 1.42 -19.65 2.10
CA VAL A 74 0.50 -18.57 1.67
C VAL A 74 0.74 -17.29 2.47
N GLU A 75 0.36 -16.14 1.91
CA GLU A 75 0.55 -14.79 2.48
C GLU A 75 0.12 -14.69 3.96
N LYS A 76 -1.01 -15.29 4.32
CA LYS A 76 -1.54 -15.29 5.70
C LYS A 76 -0.60 -15.93 6.74
N VAL A 77 0.23 -16.90 6.35
CA VAL A 77 1.21 -17.51 7.27
C VAL A 77 2.32 -16.53 7.58
N TYR A 78 2.82 -15.82 6.56
CA TYR A 78 3.83 -14.78 6.72
C TYR A 78 3.29 -13.56 7.49
N GLU A 79 2.02 -13.20 7.28
CA GLU A 79 1.34 -12.14 8.04
C GLU A 79 1.32 -12.45 9.54
N ASN A 80 0.84 -13.64 9.91
CA ASN A 80 0.79 -14.08 11.29
C ASN A 80 2.19 -14.15 11.93
N ALA A 81 3.18 -14.68 11.20
CA ALA A 81 4.55 -14.78 11.69
C ALA A 81 5.21 -13.41 11.86
N LEU A 82 5.02 -12.49 10.93
CA LEU A 82 5.56 -11.13 11.01
C LEU A 82 4.88 -10.33 12.13
N ALA A 83 3.56 -10.45 12.30
CA ALA A 83 2.83 -9.83 13.41
C ALA A 83 3.35 -10.30 14.79
N ILE A 84 3.72 -11.59 14.92
CA ILE A 84 4.34 -12.12 16.13
C ILE A 84 5.71 -11.49 16.38
N GLU A 85 6.59 -11.42 15.38
CA GLU A 85 7.93 -10.86 15.56
C GLU A 85 7.91 -9.34 15.81
N LEU A 86 7.02 -8.60 15.15
CA LEU A 86 6.83 -7.17 15.39
C LEU A 86 6.33 -6.88 16.81
N ARG A 87 5.36 -7.65 17.31
CA ARG A 87 4.87 -7.51 18.70
C ARG A 87 5.94 -7.90 19.73
N LYS A 88 6.77 -8.91 19.45
CA LYS A 88 7.96 -9.24 20.28
C LYS A 88 8.99 -8.11 20.29
N ALA A 89 9.14 -7.39 19.17
CA ALA A 89 10.00 -6.20 19.07
C ALA A 89 9.37 -4.94 19.71
N GLY A 90 8.18 -5.04 20.30
CA GLY A 90 7.50 -3.96 21.01
C GLY A 90 6.54 -3.11 20.18
N PHE A 91 6.37 -3.39 18.88
CA PHE A 91 5.53 -2.59 18.01
C PHE A 91 4.03 -2.91 18.14
N ARG A 92 3.21 -1.86 18.24
CA ARG A 92 1.76 -1.92 18.00
C ARG A 92 1.53 -2.34 16.56
N THR A 93 0.94 -3.52 16.39
CA THR A 93 0.74 -4.16 15.08
C THR A 93 -0.70 -4.63 14.95
N GLU A 94 -1.48 -3.91 14.16
CA GLU A 94 -2.82 -4.30 13.73
C GLU A 94 -2.71 -5.20 12.51
N GLN A 95 -3.49 -6.28 12.47
CA GLN A 95 -3.59 -7.20 11.33
C GLN A 95 -4.90 -6.94 10.58
N GLN A 96 -4.88 -7.05 9.25
CA GLN A 96 -6.08 -6.90 8.40
C GLN A 96 -6.79 -5.55 8.63
N HIS A 97 -6.03 -4.46 8.59
CA HIS A 97 -6.53 -3.10 8.89
C HIS A 97 -7.41 -2.56 7.72
N PRO A 98 -8.66 -2.11 7.98
CA PRO A 98 -9.57 -1.67 6.92
C PRO A 98 -9.25 -0.26 6.41
N ILE A 99 -9.08 -0.13 5.09
CA ILE A 99 -8.80 1.12 4.39
C ILE A 99 -9.99 1.49 3.51
N ARG A 100 -10.73 2.52 3.91
CA ARG A 100 -11.90 3.01 3.16
C ARG A 100 -11.50 3.91 2.00
N VAL A 101 -11.96 3.57 0.81
CA VAL A 101 -11.81 4.38 -0.40
C VAL A 101 -12.99 5.34 -0.50
N ARG A 102 -12.69 6.62 -0.67
CA ARG A 102 -13.69 7.63 -0.99
C ARG A 102 -13.65 8.00 -2.47
N TYR A 103 -14.78 8.48 -2.96
CA TYR A 103 -14.93 9.17 -4.24
C TYR A 103 -16.06 10.18 -4.05
N ASP A 104 -15.80 11.45 -4.36
CA ASP A 104 -16.73 12.57 -4.14
C ASP A 104 -17.34 12.59 -2.71
N GLY A 105 -16.48 12.36 -1.70
CA GLY A 105 -16.86 12.30 -0.28
C GLY A 105 -17.55 11.00 0.17
N ALA A 106 -18.28 10.33 -0.71
CA ALA A 106 -18.90 9.03 -0.44
C ALA A 106 -17.86 7.91 -0.31
N ILE A 107 -18.14 6.89 0.50
CA ILE A 107 -17.34 5.65 0.53
C ILE A 107 -17.80 4.78 -0.65
N VAL A 108 -16.86 4.36 -1.49
CA VAL A 108 -17.13 3.54 -2.69
C VAL A 108 -16.46 2.16 -2.66
N GLY A 109 -15.69 1.88 -1.62
CA GLY A 109 -15.07 0.57 -1.41
C GLY A 109 -14.29 0.53 -0.10
N GLU A 110 -13.98 -0.68 0.33
CA GLU A 110 -13.08 -0.94 1.45
C GLU A 110 -12.02 -1.93 0.96
N PHE A 111 -10.76 -1.59 1.21
CA PHE A 111 -9.61 -2.46 1.06
C PHE A 111 -9.16 -2.92 2.44
N THR A 112 -8.32 -3.95 2.47
CA THR A 112 -7.68 -4.41 3.71
C THR A 112 -6.17 -4.39 3.49
N ALA A 113 -5.46 -3.81 4.44
CA ALA A 113 -4.01 -3.87 4.53
C ALA A 113 -3.59 -5.05 5.41
N ASP A 114 -2.57 -5.81 5.00
CA ASP A 114 -2.14 -6.99 5.75
C ASP A 114 -1.71 -6.62 7.19
N LEU A 115 -0.90 -5.56 7.34
CA LEU A 115 -0.55 -4.98 8.64
C LEU A 115 -0.57 -3.43 8.63
N LEU A 116 -0.96 -2.85 9.77
CA LEU A 116 -0.65 -1.47 10.13
C LEU A 116 0.24 -1.45 11.39
N VAL A 117 1.42 -0.84 11.27
CA VAL A 117 2.44 -0.78 12.32
C VAL A 117 2.55 0.65 12.86
N GLU A 118 2.47 0.80 14.18
CA GLU A 118 2.47 2.06 14.93
C GLU A 118 1.44 3.12 14.46
N GLY A 119 0.42 2.71 13.70
CA GLY A 119 -0.50 3.66 13.04
C GLY A 119 0.17 4.52 11.96
N MET A 120 1.39 4.17 11.53
CA MET A 120 2.23 5.02 10.66
C MET A 120 2.74 4.33 9.40
N ILE A 121 2.97 3.02 9.43
CA ILE A 121 3.53 2.25 8.31
C ILE A 121 2.57 1.13 7.94
N ILE A 122 2.14 1.12 6.68
CA ILE A 122 1.41 0.00 6.09
C ILE A 122 2.43 -1.07 5.67
N VAL A 123 2.12 -2.34 5.88
CA VAL A 123 2.90 -3.46 5.33
C VAL A 123 1.98 -4.36 4.54
N GLU A 124 2.29 -4.57 3.25
CA GLU A 124 1.60 -5.53 2.39
C GLU A 124 2.52 -6.69 2.05
N LEU A 125 2.01 -7.91 2.17
CA LEU A 125 2.77 -9.12 1.98
C LEU A 125 2.41 -9.78 0.66
N LYS A 126 3.39 -10.42 0.03
CA LYS A 126 3.20 -11.21 -1.18
C LYS A 126 3.92 -12.55 -1.08
N ALA A 127 3.39 -13.60 -1.69
CA ALA A 127 4.03 -14.92 -1.77
C ALA A 127 4.21 -15.34 -3.24
N VAL A 128 4.91 -14.50 -4.02
CA VAL A 128 4.94 -14.56 -5.50
C VAL A 128 6.36 -14.68 -6.06
N LYS A 129 6.48 -15.15 -7.31
CA LYS A 129 7.79 -15.27 -7.98
C LYS A 129 8.50 -13.93 -8.23
N ALA A 130 7.74 -12.85 -8.40
CA ALA A 130 8.24 -11.49 -8.54
C ALA A 130 7.11 -10.49 -8.30
N PHE A 131 7.45 -9.26 -7.91
CA PHE A 131 6.48 -8.16 -7.90
C PHE A 131 6.10 -7.74 -9.32
N ASP A 132 4.83 -7.43 -9.56
CA ASP A 132 4.38 -6.64 -10.70
C ASP A 132 4.21 -5.14 -10.33
N GLU A 133 3.74 -4.35 -11.30
CA GLU A 133 3.41 -2.93 -11.12
C GLU A 133 2.11 -2.72 -10.31
N VAL A 134 1.16 -3.67 -10.37
CA VAL A 134 -0.14 -3.60 -9.69
C VAL A 134 0.05 -3.62 -8.18
N HIS A 135 0.93 -4.48 -7.65
CA HIS A 135 1.27 -4.48 -6.23
C HIS A 135 1.79 -3.12 -5.75
N SER A 136 2.65 -2.47 -6.55
CA SER A 136 3.22 -1.17 -6.18
C SER A 136 2.18 -0.04 -6.30
N ALA A 137 1.26 -0.14 -7.28
CA ALA A 137 0.14 0.79 -7.43
C ALA A 137 -0.91 0.64 -6.31
N GLN A 138 -1.17 -0.58 -5.83
CA GLN A 138 -2.04 -0.86 -4.69
C GLN A 138 -1.53 -0.14 -3.43
N CYS A 139 -0.27 -0.34 -3.07
CA CYS A 139 0.37 0.35 -1.95
C CYS A 139 0.28 1.88 -2.07
N MET A 140 0.55 2.44 -3.27
CA MET A 140 0.40 3.87 -3.52
C MET A 140 -1.05 4.35 -3.33
N ASN A 141 -2.06 3.58 -3.73
CA ASN A 141 -3.47 3.90 -3.48
C ASN A 141 -3.83 3.84 -2.00
N TYR A 142 -3.24 2.92 -1.23
CA TYR A 142 -3.45 2.83 0.22
C TYR A 142 -2.87 4.05 0.93
N LEU A 143 -1.67 4.52 0.55
CA LEU A 143 -1.09 5.76 1.08
C LEU A 143 -1.96 6.98 0.74
N ARG A 144 -2.58 7.04 -0.45
CA ARG A 144 -3.49 8.13 -0.82
C ARG A 144 -4.79 8.10 -0.02
N ALA A 145 -5.35 6.92 0.21
CA ALA A 145 -6.60 6.76 0.95
C ALA A 145 -6.46 7.01 2.47
N THR A 146 -5.28 6.74 3.03
CA THR A 146 -5.00 6.88 4.47
C THR A 146 -4.28 8.17 4.85
N GLY A 147 -3.55 8.79 3.92
CA GLY A 147 -2.64 9.90 4.23
C GLY A 147 -1.34 9.48 4.93
N LEU A 148 -1.07 8.17 5.03
CA LEU A 148 0.15 7.65 5.65
C LEU A 148 1.39 7.83 4.74
N PRO A 149 2.59 8.01 5.32
CA PRO A 149 3.78 8.38 4.57
C PRO A 149 4.49 7.20 3.90
N VAL A 150 4.35 5.97 4.42
CA VAL A 150 5.18 4.83 4.02
C VAL A 150 4.38 3.52 3.95
N CYS A 151 4.58 2.79 2.87
CA CYS A 151 4.18 1.39 2.73
C CYS A 151 5.42 0.52 2.47
N LEU A 152 5.54 -0.60 3.18
CA LEU A 152 6.50 -1.66 2.88
C LEU A 152 5.79 -2.80 2.15
N LEU A 153 6.18 -3.05 0.91
CA LEU A 153 5.70 -4.17 0.11
C LEU A 153 6.76 -5.29 0.19
N ILE A 154 6.42 -6.43 0.80
CA ILE A 154 7.35 -7.50 1.16
C ILE A 154 6.96 -8.81 0.47
N ASN A 155 7.86 -9.41 -0.30
CA ASN A 155 7.63 -10.69 -0.99
C ASN A 155 8.40 -11.83 -0.31
N PHE A 156 7.68 -12.84 0.18
CA PHE A 156 8.20 -14.08 0.76
C PHE A 156 8.22 -15.26 -0.24
N GLY A 157 7.84 -15.05 -1.51
CA GLY A 157 7.84 -16.10 -2.54
C GLY A 157 9.23 -16.56 -3.03
N LYS A 158 10.31 -16.13 -2.36
CA LYS A 158 11.71 -16.49 -2.63
C LYS A 158 12.43 -16.84 -1.31
N PRO A 159 13.52 -17.64 -1.34
CA PRO A 159 14.24 -18.04 -0.13
C PRO A 159 14.70 -16.88 0.77
N LYS A 160 14.99 -15.72 0.16
CA LYS A 160 15.20 -14.45 0.85
C LYS A 160 14.06 -13.50 0.48
N ALA A 161 13.43 -12.92 1.50
CA ALA A 161 12.39 -11.92 1.30
C ALA A 161 12.90 -10.71 0.48
N GLU A 162 12.08 -10.21 -0.43
CA GLU A 162 12.34 -8.98 -1.18
C GLU A 162 11.49 -7.84 -0.59
N VAL A 163 12.05 -6.65 -0.45
CA VAL A 163 11.33 -5.49 0.10
C VAL A 163 11.38 -4.33 -0.88
N LYS A 164 10.22 -3.70 -1.12
CA LYS A 164 10.08 -2.39 -1.75
C LYS A 164 9.49 -1.41 -0.74
N ARG A 165 10.19 -0.31 -0.48
CA ARG A 165 9.66 0.82 0.30
C ARG A 165 9.04 1.83 -0.64
N ILE A 166 7.75 2.11 -0.45
CA ILE A 166 6.95 3.05 -1.23
C ILE A 166 6.61 4.21 -0.30
N VAL A 167 6.84 5.44 -0.78
CA VAL A 167 6.68 6.66 0.03
C VAL A 167 5.73 7.64 -0.65
N GLN A 168 4.97 8.39 0.16
CA GLN A 168 4.06 9.43 -0.31
C GLN A 168 4.25 10.70 0.51
N GLY A 169 4.96 11.67 -0.09
CA GLY A 169 5.11 13.02 0.45
C GLY A 169 6.06 13.13 1.64
N PHE A 170 7.03 14.02 1.48
CA PHE A 170 7.68 14.76 2.57
C PHE A 170 7.55 16.24 2.19
#